data_AF-A0A2E5FEA5-F1
#
_entry.id   AF-A0A2E5FEA5-F1
#
_cell.length_a   1.000
_cell.length_b   1.000
_cell.length_c   1.000
_cell.angle_alpha   90.00
_cell.angle_beta   90.00
_cell.angle_gamma   90.00
#
_symmetry.space_group_name_H-M   'P 1'
#
loop_
_entity.id
_entity.type
_entity.pdbx_description
1 polymer ?
#
loop_
_entity_poly.entity_id
_entity_poly.type
_entity_poly.pdbx_seq_one_letter_code
_entity_poly.pdbx_strand_id
1 'polypeptide(L)'
;MLIALTLLIVMILLIYYYKNKSSSGIKKPGRRPIDQQHPPLHSMIDSNKYWGMYIECTHPKLCCQAVLLLDKKPFPIDDVPTLPLKNCTKKRCFCKHTGLLEMRKPQRQRRKVHDRRSAIRFENVTDRRAHTDRRSVNWEIRLH
;
A
#
# COMPACT_ATOMS: atom_id res chain seq x y z
N MET A 1 -50.23 16.08 20.46
CA MET A 1 -49.16 17.10 20.39
C MET A 1 -47.96 16.76 21.29
N LEU A 2 -48.15 16.47 22.58
CA LEU A 2 -47.03 16.11 23.49
C LEU A 2 -46.24 14.86 23.05
N ILE A 3 -46.92 13.82 22.56
CA ILE A 3 -46.27 12.59 22.08
C ILE A 3 -45.37 12.85 20.85
N ALA A 4 -45.78 13.75 19.96
CA ALA A 4 -44.97 14.10 18.80
C ALA A 4 -43.70 14.87 19.21
N LEU A 5 -43.81 15.73 20.22
CA LEU A 5 -42.67 16.48 20.78
C LEU A 5 -41.68 15.56 21.49
N THR A 6 -42.15 14.56 22.25
CA THR A 6 -41.26 13.60 22.94
C THR A 6 -40.48 12.74 21.93
N LEU A 7 -41.11 12.28 20.85
CA LEU A 7 -40.43 11.51 19.80
C LEU A 7 -39.34 12.32 19.09
N LEU A 8 -39.59 13.62 18.85
CA LEU A 8 -38.63 14.51 18.20
C LEU A 8 -37.39 14.73 19.08
N ILE A 9 -37.57 14.91 20.39
CA ILE A 9 -36.48 15.06 21.36
C ILE A 9 -35.62 13.79 21.43
N VAL A 10 -36.24 12.61 21.49
CA VAL A 10 -35.52 11.33 21.52
C VAL A 10 -34.69 11.12 20.25
N MET A 11 -35.24 11.47 19.09
CA MET A 11 -34.51 11.39 17.81
C MET A 11 -33.28 12.31 17.78
N ILE A 12 -33.39 13.54 18.29
CA ILE A 12 -32.26 14.48 18.38
C ILE A 12 -31.17 13.95 19.31
N LEU A 13 -31.55 13.40 20.48
CA LEU A 13 -30.62 12.81 21.44
C LEU A 13 -29.87 11.60 20.86
N LEU A 14 -30.56 10.74 20.10
CA LEU A 14 -29.93 9.62 19.41
C LEU A 14 -28.90 10.10 18.38
N ILE A 15 -29.26 11.08 17.53
CA ILE A 15 -28.34 11.66 16.54
C ILE A 15 -27.11 12.28 17.22
N TYR A 16 -27.30 12.98 18.35
CA TYR A 16 -26.20 13.56 19.11
C TYR A 16 -25.28 12.48 19.69
N TYR A 17 -25.85 11.42 20.28
CA TYR A 17 -25.08 10.30 20.83
C TYR A 17 -24.26 9.58 19.76
N TYR A 18 -24.85 9.32 18.59
CA TYR A 18 -24.14 8.67 17.48
C TYR A 18 -23.05 9.57 16.86
N LYS A 19 -23.27 10.89 16.77
CA LYS A 19 -22.22 11.83 16.32
C LYS A 19 -21.07 11.90 17.33
N ASN A 20 -21.37 11.92 18.63
CA ASN A 20 -20.32 11.98 19.66
C ASN A 20 -19.53 10.66 19.75
N LYS A 21 -20.22 9.52 19.66
CA LYS A 21 -19.58 8.19 19.64
C LYS A 21 -18.68 7.99 18.43
N SER A 22 -19.06 8.53 17.27
CA SER A 22 -18.26 8.49 16.03
C SER A 22 -16.96 9.32 16.09
N SER A 23 -16.83 10.25 17.03
CA SER A 23 -15.60 11.03 17.22
C SER A 23 -14.54 10.33 18.09
N SER A 24 -14.78 9.08 18.46
CA SER A 24 -13.85 8.27 19.24
C SER A 24 -12.81 7.61 18.33
N GLY A 25 -11.78 8.36 17.90
CA GLY A 25 -10.55 7.68 17.49
C GLY A 25 -9.67 8.27 16.39
N ILE A 26 -9.61 9.59 16.17
CA ILE A 26 -8.40 10.14 15.53
C ILE A 26 -7.35 10.31 16.63
N LYS A 27 -6.63 9.22 16.92
CA LYS A 27 -5.44 9.28 17.78
C LYS A 27 -4.42 10.18 17.09
N LYS A 28 -4.22 11.40 17.58
CA LYS A 28 -3.08 12.24 17.22
C LYS A 28 -1.81 11.40 17.44
N PRO A 29 -0.83 11.37 16.51
CA PRO A 29 0.37 10.56 16.68
C PRO A 29 1.16 11.09 17.89
N GLY A 30 1.02 10.39 19.02
CA GLY A 30 1.73 10.66 20.24
C GLY A 30 3.22 10.36 20.07
N ARG A 31 4.06 11.27 20.58
CA ARG A 31 5.51 11.17 20.66
C ARG A 31 5.86 9.94 21.52
N ARG A 32 6.47 8.90 20.93
CA ARG A 32 7.00 7.73 21.66
C ARG A 32 8.45 7.49 21.21
N PRO A 33 9.27 6.77 21.98
CA PRO A 33 10.62 6.38 21.56
C PRO A 33 10.60 5.32 20.45
N ILE A 34 11.66 5.26 19.63
CA ILE A 34 11.78 4.49 18.37
C ILE A 34 11.34 3.01 18.52
N ASP A 35 11.70 2.36 19.61
CA ASP A 35 11.41 0.93 19.83
C ASP A 35 9.92 0.60 20.02
N GLN A 36 9.08 1.61 20.29
CA GLN A 36 7.64 1.43 20.58
C GLN A 36 6.71 2.14 19.59
N GLN A 37 7.26 2.83 18.58
CA GLN A 37 6.48 3.68 17.68
C GLN A 37 5.91 2.97 16.46
N HIS A 38 6.50 1.86 16.04
CA HIS A 38 6.09 1.17 14.83
C HIS A 38 5.14 0.03 15.21
N PRO A 39 3.90 -0.03 14.66
CA PRO A 39 3.15 -1.26 14.72
C PRO A 39 4.06 -2.37 14.18
N PRO A 40 4.13 -3.54 14.84
CA PRO A 40 4.99 -4.61 14.38
C PRO A 40 4.58 -4.92 12.95
N LEU A 41 5.52 -4.77 12.01
CA LEU A 41 5.33 -5.07 10.59
C LEU A 41 4.60 -6.42 10.42
N HIS A 42 4.96 -7.39 11.26
CA HIS A 42 4.31 -8.70 11.40
C HIS A 42 2.78 -8.61 11.55
N SER A 43 2.25 -7.77 12.45
CA SER A 43 0.79 -7.65 12.62
C SER A 43 0.06 -7.17 11.36
N MET A 44 0.72 -6.37 10.52
CA MET A 44 0.15 -5.92 9.25
C MET A 44 0.26 -7.00 8.18
N ILE A 45 1.36 -7.77 8.18
CA ILE A 45 1.54 -8.95 7.31
C ILE A 45 0.49 -10.01 7.65
N ASP A 46 0.36 -10.38 8.93
CA ASP A 46 -0.56 -11.39 9.45
C ASP A 46 -2.03 -11.07 9.15
N SER A 47 -2.36 -9.78 9.00
CA SER A 47 -3.73 -9.35 8.70
C SER A 47 -4.24 -9.79 7.32
N ASN A 48 -3.35 -10.22 6.40
CA ASN A 48 -3.68 -10.62 5.01
C ASN A 48 -4.52 -9.60 4.22
N LYS A 49 -4.57 -8.35 4.69
CA LYS A 49 -5.41 -7.30 4.12
C LYS A 49 -4.72 -6.53 2.99
N TYR A 50 -3.39 -6.56 2.99
CA TYR A 50 -2.54 -5.72 2.14
C TYR A 50 -1.78 -6.59 1.14
N TRP A 51 -1.65 -6.11 -0.10
CA TRP A 51 -0.86 -6.77 -1.14
C TRP A 51 0.62 -6.39 -1.05
N GLY A 52 0.90 -5.21 -0.51
CA GLY A 52 2.24 -4.70 -0.31
C GLY A 52 2.24 -3.56 0.69
N MET A 53 3.39 -2.96 0.93
CA MET A 53 3.51 -1.81 1.84
C MET A 53 4.44 -0.76 1.27
N TYR A 54 4.32 0.48 1.73
CA TYR A 54 5.30 1.52 1.49
C TYR A 54 5.66 2.20 2.81
N ILE A 55 6.83 2.83 2.83
CA ILE A 55 7.22 3.67 3.95
C ILE A 55 6.74 5.09 3.66
N GLU A 56 5.98 5.65 4.60
CA GLU A 56 5.49 7.02 4.54
C GLU A 56 6.26 7.88 5.55
N CYS A 57 6.74 9.01 5.08
CA CYS A 57 7.32 10.06 5.91
C CYS A 57 6.35 11.24 6.06
N THR A 58 5.70 11.38 7.22
CA THR A 58 4.77 12.51 7.46
C THR A 58 5.48 13.86 7.50
N HIS A 59 6.75 13.89 7.93
CA HIS A 59 7.53 15.13 8.08
C HIS A 59 8.94 14.95 7.50
N PRO A 60 9.24 15.51 6.32
CA PRO A 60 10.50 15.24 5.61
C PRO A 60 11.74 15.63 6.43
N LYS A 61 11.66 16.71 7.23
CA LYS A 61 12.76 17.18 8.09
C LYS A 61 13.10 16.23 9.24
N LEU A 62 12.17 15.35 9.62
CA LEU A 62 12.31 14.43 10.75
C LEU A 62 12.59 12.99 10.32
N CYS A 63 12.55 12.71 9.01
CA CYS A 63 12.90 11.39 8.47
C CYS A 63 14.39 11.32 8.15
N CYS A 64 14.92 10.10 8.12
CA CYS A 64 16.29 9.88 7.66
C CYS A 64 16.37 9.94 6.12
N GLN A 65 17.56 10.27 5.61
CA GLN A 65 17.79 10.38 4.16
C GLN A 65 17.46 9.06 3.43
N ALA A 66 17.75 7.91 4.06
CA ALA A 66 17.44 6.60 3.50
C ALA A 66 15.93 6.41 3.26
N VAL A 67 15.07 6.87 4.18
CA VAL A 67 13.61 6.81 4.00
C VAL A 67 13.16 7.80 2.93
N LEU A 68 13.75 9.00 2.84
CA LEU A 68 13.40 9.97 1.78
C LEU A 68 13.66 9.42 0.37
N LEU A 69 14.71 8.61 0.18
CA LEU A 69 14.99 7.92 -1.08
C LEU A 69 14.01 6.78 -1.41
N LEU A 70 13.29 6.29 -0.41
CA LEU A 70 12.33 5.19 -0.49
C LEU A 70 10.88 5.64 -0.28
N ASP A 71 10.64 6.95 -0.16
CA ASP A 71 9.31 7.49 0.14
C ASP A 71 8.31 7.06 -0.95
N LYS A 72 7.20 6.46 -0.50
CA LYS A 72 6.11 5.97 -1.37
C LYS A 72 6.52 4.92 -2.40
N LYS A 73 7.71 4.32 -2.30
CA LYS A 73 8.05 3.16 -3.13
C LYS A 73 7.26 1.94 -2.63
N PRO A 74 6.52 1.24 -3.50
CA PRO A 74 5.81 0.04 -3.11
C PRO A 74 6.80 -1.12 -2.96
N PHE A 75 6.67 -1.84 -1.86
CA PHE A 75 7.36 -3.10 -1.59
C PHE A 75 6.34 -4.25 -1.60
N PRO A 76 6.68 -5.39 -2.22
CA PRO A 76 5.99 -6.65 -1.97
C PRO A 76 5.95 -6.95 -0.46
N ILE A 77 4.93 -7.68 -0.01
CA ILE A 77 4.74 -7.93 1.43
C ILE A 77 5.91 -8.67 2.08
N ASP A 78 6.61 -9.52 1.32
CA ASP A 78 7.75 -10.32 1.79
C ASP A 78 9.07 -9.55 1.81
N ASP A 79 9.16 -8.47 1.02
CA ASP A 79 10.38 -7.67 0.82
C ASP A 79 10.33 -6.32 1.56
N VAL A 80 9.35 -6.13 2.45
CA VAL A 80 9.21 -4.88 3.19
C VAL A 80 10.35 -4.75 4.21
N PRO A 81 11.18 -3.69 4.13
CA PRO A 81 12.24 -3.51 5.10
C PRO A 81 11.68 -3.17 6.48
N THR A 82 12.29 -3.75 7.52
CA THR A 82 11.97 -3.42 8.91
C THR A 82 12.43 -1.99 9.24
N LEU A 83 11.60 -1.30 10.01
CA LEU A 83 11.94 0.00 10.58
C LEU A 83 12.42 -0.21 12.02
N PRO A 84 13.46 0.49 12.48
CA PRO A 84 14.26 1.49 11.76
C PRO A 84 15.19 0.86 10.70
N LEU A 85 15.38 1.56 9.57
CA LEU A 85 16.35 1.13 8.55
C LEU A 85 17.76 1.08 9.14
N LYS A 86 18.59 0.11 8.69
CA LYS A 86 19.97 -0.10 9.17
C LYS A 86 20.84 1.18 9.14
N ASN A 87 20.59 2.09 8.19
CA ASN A 87 21.31 3.35 8.02
C ASN A 87 20.50 4.58 8.48
N CYS A 88 19.65 4.44 9.50
CA CYS A 88 18.90 5.57 10.04
C CYS A 88 19.80 6.48 10.91
N THR A 89 20.09 7.69 10.43
CA THR A 89 20.93 8.68 11.15
C THR A 89 20.19 9.49 12.21
N LYS A 90 18.88 9.30 12.37
CA LYS A 90 18.03 10.10 13.27
C LYS A 90 17.67 9.30 14.53
N LYS A 91 17.93 9.90 15.70
CA LYS A 91 17.50 9.36 17.01
C LYS A 91 15.99 9.38 17.24
N ARG A 92 15.21 10.05 16.37
CA ARG A 92 13.75 10.08 16.38
C ARG A 92 13.26 10.14 14.91
N CYS A 93 12.58 9.11 14.41
CA CYS A 93 12.00 9.03 13.05
C CYS A 93 10.48 9.00 13.17
N PHE A 94 9.76 9.70 12.29
CA PHE A 94 8.29 9.63 12.20
C PHE A 94 7.84 8.79 10.99
N CYS A 95 8.62 7.76 10.72
CA CYS A 95 8.54 6.92 9.54
C CYS A 95 7.56 5.79 9.85
N LYS A 96 6.59 5.50 9.00
CA LYS A 96 5.59 4.44 9.26
C LYS A 96 5.41 3.55 8.04
N HIS A 97 5.10 2.28 8.27
CA HIS A 97 4.59 1.41 7.22
C HIS A 97 3.13 1.77 6.95
N THR A 98 2.81 1.98 5.69
CA THR A 98 1.43 2.16 5.22
C THR A 98 1.13 1.04 4.23
N GLY A 99 0.05 0.31 4.48
CA GLY A 99 -0.34 -0.83 3.64
C GLY A 99 -0.95 -0.39 2.30
N LEU A 100 -0.56 -1.06 1.21
CA LEU A 100 -1.22 -1.00 -0.08
C LEU A 100 -2.29 -2.08 -0.15
N LEU A 101 -3.53 -1.66 -0.41
CA LEU A 101 -4.64 -2.58 -0.66
C LEU A 101 -4.56 -3.15 -2.08
N GLU A 102 -4.95 -4.41 -2.23
CA GLU A 102 -5.12 -5.02 -3.55
C GLU A 102 -6.25 -4.31 -4.30
N MET A 103 -5.93 -3.60 -5.38
CA MET A 103 -6.90 -2.89 -6.20
C MET A 103 -7.49 -3.77 -7.30
N ARG A 104 -6.89 -4.93 -7.59
CA ARG A 104 -7.40 -5.88 -8.58
C ARG A 104 -8.72 -6.45 -8.09
N LYS A 105 -9.81 -6.14 -8.79
CA LYS A 105 -11.13 -6.71 -8.51
C LYS A 105 -11.15 -8.16 -9.06
N PRO A 106 -11.26 -9.20 -8.23
CA PRO A 106 -11.24 -10.60 -8.69
C PRO A 106 -12.43 -10.93 -9.61
N GLN A 107 -13.53 -10.19 -9.49
CA GLN A 107 -14.68 -10.30 -10.39
C GLN A 107 -14.42 -9.73 -11.79
N ARG A 108 -13.47 -8.79 -11.96
CA ARG A 108 -13.09 -8.19 -13.25
C ARG A 108 -11.75 -8.68 -13.76
N GLN A 109 -11.33 -9.87 -13.36
CA GLN A 109 -10.08 -10.46 -13.81
C GLN A 109 -10.15 -10.67 -15.32
N ARG A 110 -9.38 -9.85 -16.05
CA ARG A 110 -9.44 -9.72 -17.52
C ARG A 110 -9.13 -11.04 -18.26
N ARG A 111 -8.49 -12.00 -17.57
CA ARG A 111 -8.09 -13.31 -18.09
C ARG A 111 -8.79 -14.47 -17.35
N LYS A 112 -10.10 -14.36 -17.14
CA LYS A 112 -10.94 -15.51 -16.71
C LYS A 112 -11.54 -16.29 -17.88
N VAL A 113 -11.45 -15.74 -19.08
CA VAL A 113 -11.95 -16.42 -20.28
C VAL A 113 -10.98 -17.53 -20.64
N HIS A 114 -11.51 -18.73 -20.85
CA HIS A 114 -10.74 -19.85 -21.34
C HIS A 114 -10.09 -19.46 -22.66
N ASP A 115 -8.80 -19.79 -22.85
CA ASP A 115 -8.16 -19.56 -24.12
C ASP A 115 -9.01 -20.23 -25.20
N ARG A 116 -9.38 -19.48 -26.25
CA ARG A 116 -10.17 -20.04 -27.36
C ARG A 116 -9.37 -21.05 -28.16
N ARG A 117 -8.07 -21.17 -27.91
CA ARG A 117 -7.19 -22.13 -28.54
C ARG A 117 -7.45 -23.52 -27.96
N SER A 118 -7.94 -24.42 -28.80
CA SER A 118 -8.06 -25.85 -28.49
C SER A 118 -6.72 -26.60 -28.59
N ALA A 119 -5.72 -26.01 -29.23
CA ALA A 119 -4.38 -26.57 -29.37
C ALA A 119 -3.31 -25.49 -29.45
N ILE A 120 -2.14 -25.77 -28.86
CA ILE A 120 -0.93 -24.98 -29.06
C ILE A 120 -0.35 -25.40 -30.41
N ARG A 121 -0.36 -24.49 -31.39
CA ARG A 121 0.28 -24.74 -32.69
C ARG A 121 1.79 -24.62 -32.52
N PHE A 122 2.48 -25.76 -32.53
CA PHE A 122 3.91 -25.79 -32.78
C PHE A 122 4.13 -25.61 -34.28
N GLU A 123 4.69 -24.48 -34.68
CA GLU A 123 5.12 -24.26 -36.07
C GLU A 123 6.48 -24.95 -36.25
N ASN A 124 6.65 -25.78 -37.30
CA ASN A 124 7.96 -26.33 -37.71
C ASN A 124 8.88 -25.27 -38.35
N VAL A 125 8.46 -24.00 -38.32
CA VAL A 125 9.21 -22.87 -38.88
C VAL A 125 10.10 -22.32 -37.77
N THR A 126 11.35 -21.99 -38.10
CA THR A 126 12.28 -21.29 -37.21
C THR A 126 11.58 -20.11 -36.53
N ASP A 127 11.79 -19.94 -35.22
CA ASP A 127 11.18 -18.88 -34.42
C ASP A 127 11.17 -17.55 -35.19
N ARG A 128 10.00 -16.92 -35.35
CA ARG A 128 9.91 -15.62 -36.04
C ARG A 128 10.69 -14.51 -35.31
N ARG A 129 11.12 -14.76 -34.06
CA ARG A 129 12.05 -13.94 -33.28
C ARG A 129 13.53 -14.23 -33.56
N ALA A 130 13.85 -15.25 -34.34
CA ALA A 130 15.23 -15.55 -34.78
C ALA A 130 15.72 -14.58 -35.86
N HIS A 131 14.85 -13.77 -36.45
CA HIS A 131 15.26 -12.70 -37.34
C HIS A 131 15.77 -11.49 -36.57
N THR A 132 16.84 -10.92 -37.13
CA THR A 132 17.54 -9.70 -36.76
C THR A 132 16.61 -8.68 -36.11
N ASP A 133 16.73 -8.52 -34.79
CA ASP A 133 15.99 -7.51 -34.05
C ASP A 133 16.31 -6.13 -34.64
N ARG A 134 15.31 -5.46 -35.21
CA ARG A 134 15.46 -4.09 -35.76
C ARG A 134 15.78 -3.06 -34.67
N ARG A 135 15.76 -3.43 -33.39
CA ARG A 135 16.09 -2.57 -32.25
C ARG A 135 17.55 -2.70 -31.78
N SER A 136 18.42 -3.31 -32.57
CA SER A 136 19.85 -3.43 -32.20
C SER A 136 20.58 -2.10 -31.99
N VAL A 137 20.04 -0.99 -32.49
CA VAL A 137 20.75 0.31 -32.46
C VAL A 137 20.67 1.02 -31.10
N ASN A 138 19.71 0.67 -30.22
CA ASN A 138 19.45 1.48 -29.02
C ASN A 138 20.15 0.99 -27.75
N TRP A 139 20.87 -0.14 -27.78
CA TRP A 139 21.57 -0.69 -26.61
C TRP A 139 23.06 -0.34 -26.57
N GLU A 140 23.65 0.11 -27.68
CA GLU A 140 25.08 0.44 -27.76
C GLU A 140 25.44 1.86 -27.29
N ILE A 141 24.47 2.78 -27.16
CA ILE A 141 24.74 4.21 -26.90
C ILE A 141 25.07 4.50 -25.41
N ARG A 142 25.21 3.50 -24.54
CA ARG A 142 25.39 3.72 -23.08
C ARG A 142 26.66 3.14 -22.46
N LEU A 143 27.72 3.00 -23.26
CA LEU A 143 29.06 2.69 -22.78
C LEU A 143 30.09 3.58 -23.49
N HIS A 144 30.06 4.90 -23.25
CA HIS A 144 31.20 5.79 -23.38
C HIS A 144 31.05 6.97 -22.43
#